data_AF-A0A4Q6BA56-F1
#
_entry.id   AF-A0A4Q6BA56-F1
#
_cell.length_a   1.000
_cell.length_b   1.000
_cell.length_c   1.000
_cell.angle_alpha   90.00
_cell.angle_beta   90.00
_cell.angle_gamma   90.00
#
_symmetry.space_group_name_H-M   'P 1'
#
loop_
_entity.id
_entity.type
_entity.pdbx_description
1 polymer ?
#
loop_
_entity_poly.entity_id
_entity_poly.type
_entity_poly.pdbx_seq_one_letter_code
_entity_poly.pdbx_strand_id
1 'polypeptide(L)'
;MREVVLTKDGSHTIAIAEKGVTYHSVHGAVQESMHVFIEAGLGTILTSPDKTEISIFEMGFGTGLNAFLSALVALEQQRPFFYTAVETAPLSAEEASLLNYSDSLGYGELFTALHQCAWNEAVQVNDFFTLQKLHTELAAFSPSRPYDLVYYDAFAP
;
A
#
# COMPACT_ATOMS: atom_id res chain seq x y z
N MET A 1 0.12 21.92 4.14
CA MET A 1 1.41 21.29 4.47
C MET A 1 1.17 19.85 4.92
N ARG A 2 2.02 18.90 4.52
CA ARG A 2 2.01 17.51 4.98
C ARG A 2 2.87 17.39 6.24
N GLU A 3 2.36 16.74 7.27
CA GLU A 3 3.06 16.54 8.54
C GLU A 3 3.01 15.08 8.97
N VAL A 4 4.14 14.55 9.45
CA VAL A 4 4.20 13.20 10.01
C VAL A 4 3.67 13.25 11.44
N VAL A 5 2.72 12.35 11.76
CA VAL A 5 2.04 12.27 13.05
C VAL A 5 2.16 10.85 13.60
N LEU A 6 2.46 10.73 14.89
CA LEU A 6 2.48 9.44 15.59
C LEU A 6 1.05 9.02 15.97
N THR A 7 0.66 7.81 15.62
CA THR A 7 -0.63 7.20 15.98
C THR A 7 -0.56 6.49 17.35
N LYS A 8 -1.70 6.02 17.86
CA LYS A 8 -1.73 5.30 19.17
C LYS A 8 -1.08 3.93 19.14
N ASP A 9 -0.94 3.29 17.99
CA ASP A 9 -0.22 2.01 17.84
C ASP A 9 1.30 2.21 17.63
N GLY A 10 1.78 3.46 17.68
CA GLY A 10 3.20 3.80 17.54
C GLY A 10 3.68 3.88 16.09
N SER A 11 2.80 3.66 15.10
CA SER A 11 3.12 3.89 13.70
C SER A 11 2.96 5.37 13.31
N HIS A 12 3.58 5.76 12.20
CA HIS A 12 3.39 7.09 11.63
C HIS A 12 2.17 7.14 10.70
N THR A 13 1.55 8.30 10.60
CA THR A 13 0.60 8.66 9.54
C THR A 13 1.00 10.03 9.00
N ILE A 14 0.42 10.44 7.87
CA ILE A 14 0.60 11.79 7.33
C ILE A 14 -0.71 12.56 7.49
N ALA A 15 -0.64 13.74 8.09
CA ALA A 15 -1.73 14.70 8.16
C ALA A 15 -1.61 15.72 7.02
N ILE A 16 -2.73 16.04 6.38
CA ILE A 16 -2.86 17.16 5.43
C ILE A 16 -3.64 18.27 6.13
N ALA A 17 -2.92 19.16 6.83
CA ALA A 17 -3.52 20.16 7.71
C ALA A 17 -4.58 21.04 7.00
N GLU A 18 -4.34 21.41 5.73
CA GLU A 18 -5.25 22.24 4.93
C GLU A 18 -6.58 21.57 4.62
N LYS A 19 -6.61 20.23 4.63
CA LYS A 19 -7.81 19.43 4.33
C LYS A 19 -8.45 18.85 5.60
N GLY A 20 -7.77 18.90 6.75
CA GLY A 20 -8.24 18.31 8.00
C GLY A 20 -8.33 16.78 7.95
N VAL A 21 -7.56 16.12 7.08
CA VAL A 21 -7.56 14.66 6.90
C VAL A 21 -6.19 14.06 7.18
N THR A 22 -6.17 12.76 7.50
CA THR A 22 -4.96 11.94 7.63
C THR A 22 -5.01 10.77 6.65
N TYR A 23 -3.84 10.32 6.18
CA TYR A 23 -3.75 9.17 5.26
C TYR A 23 -4.22 7.86 5.91
N HIS A 24 -3.97 7.71 7.20
CA HIS A 24 -4.44 6.59 8.03
C HIS A 24 -5.00 7.10 9.35
N SER A 25 -5.78 6.29 10.06
CA SER A 25 -6.33 6.65 11.37
C SER A 25 -5.24 6.97 12.39
N VAL A 26 -5.44 8.04 13.14
CA VAL A 26 -4.61 8.40 14.29
C VAL A 26 -4.75 7.40 15.45
N HIS A 27 -5.77 6.54 15.41
CA HIS A 27 -5.96 5.47 16.39
C HIS A 27 -5.01 4.28 16.17
N GLY A 28 -4.41 4.16 14.99
CA GLY A 28 -3.39 3.17 14.69
C GLY A 28 -3.40 2.79 13.21
N ALA A 29 -2.40 3.26 12.45
CA ALA A 29 -2.35 3.05 11.00
C ALA A 29 -2.07 1.58 10.66
N VAL A 30 -1.03 1.01 11.26
CA VAL A 30 -0.66 -0.40 11.01
C VAL A 30 -1.74 -1.34 11.53
N GLN A 31 -2.30 -1.09 12.71
CA GLN A 31 -3.34 -1.92 13.28
C GLN A 31 -4.60 -1.95 12.42
N GLU A 32 -5.06 -0.78 11.95
CA GLU A 32 -6.21 -0.68 11.06
C GLU A 32 -5.94 -1.38 9.72
N SER A 33 -4.80 -1.11 9.09
CA SER A 33 -4.46 -1.72 7.80
C SER A 33 -4.34 -3.25 7.90
N MET A 34 -3.75 -3.76 8.97
CA MET A 34 -3.69 -5.20 9.22
C MET A 34 -5.09 -5.80 9.36
N HIS A 35 -5.98 -5.18 10.12
CA HIS A 35 -7.31 -5.72 10.34
C HIS A 35 -8.19 -5.67 9.08
N VAL A 36 -8.25 -4.52 8.42
CA VAL A 36 -9.18 -4.26 7.30
C VAL A 36 -8.66 -4.86 6.00
N PHE A 37 -7.43 -4.51 5.60
CA PHE A 37 -6.93 -4.87 4.28
C PHE A 37 -6.27 -6.24 4.26
N ILE A 38 -5.50 -6.59 5.30
CA ILE A 38 -4.77 -7.85 5.32
C ILE A 38 -5.63 -9.01 5.84
N GLU A 39 -6.15 -8.94 7.06
CA GLU A 39 -6.91 -10.04 7.68
C GLU A 39 -8.27 -10.24 7.01
N ALA A 40 -9.09 -9.18 6.93
CA ALA A 40 -10.44 -9.27 6.40
C ALA A 40 -10.48 -9.28 4.85
N GLY A 41 -9.60 -8.52 4.20
CA GLY A 41 -9.49 -8.48 2.75
C GLY A 41 -8.69 -9.67 2.21
N LEU A 42 -7.36 -9.54 2.23
CA LEU A 42 -6.42 -10.48 1.60
C LEU A 42 -6.52 -11.90 2.16
N GLY A 43 -6.75 -12.04 3.47
CA GLY A 43 -6.90 -13.33 4.15
C GLY A 43 -7.97 -14.20 3.50
N THR A 44 -9.07 -13.63 3.03
CA THR A 44 -10.14 -14.38 2.35
C THR A 44 -9.68 -14.95 1.00
N ILE A 45 -8.90 -14.17 0.24
CA ILE A 45 -8.38 -14.55 -1.08
C ILE A 45 -7.28 -15.61 -0.96
N LEU A 46 -6.44 -15.51 0.07
CA LEU A 46 -5.34 -16.44 0.30
C LEU A 46 -5.79 -17.90 0.42
N THR A 47 -6.98 -18.13 0.98
CA THR A 47 -7.56 -19.47 1.14
C THR A 47 -7.97 -20.15 -0.17
N SER A 48 -7.97 -19.44 -1.30
CA SER A 48 -8.32 -19.98 -2.61
C SER A 48 -7.13 -20.76 -3.20
N PRO A 49 -7.19 -22.11 -3.30
CA PRO A 49 -6.06 -22.94 -3.73
C PRO A 49 -5.75 -22.80 -5.22
N ASP A 50 -6.73 -22.39 -6.04
CA ASP A 50 -6.61 -22.41 -7.50
C ASP A 50 -5.94 -21.16 -8.10
N LYS A 51 -5.67 -20.14 -7.29
CA LYS A 51 -5.05 -18.88 -7.77
C LYS A 51 -3.53 -18.98 -7.71
N THR A 52 -2.86 -19.08 -8.85
CA THR A 52 -1.39 -19.12 -8.88
C THR A 52 -0.73 -17.75 -8.66
N GLU A 53 -1.45 -16.67 -8.95
CA GLU A 53 -1.08 -15.27 -8.68
C GLU A 53 -2.27 -14.55 -8.06
N ILE A 54 -2.03 -13.61 -7.13
CA ILE A 54 -3.04 -12.73 -6.55
C ILE A 54 -2.91 -11.32 -7.16
N SER A 55 -3.97 -10.81 -7.78
CA SER A 55 -4.03 -9.48 -8.36
C SER A 55 -4.78 -8.52 -7.44
N ILE A 56 -4.10 -7.47 -6.96
CA ILE A 56 -4.68 -6.48 -6.03
C ILE A 56 -4.71 -5.12 -6.72
N PHE A 57 -5.83 -4.41 -6.61
CA PHE A 57 -5.94 -3.01 -6.98
C PHE A 57 -6.12 -2.15 -5.73
N GLU A 58 -5.41 -1.02 -5.66
CA GLU A 58 -5.57 -0.02 -4.61
C GLU A 58 -5.93 1.34 -5.22
N MET A 59 -6.99 1.95 -4.69
CA MET A 59 -7.25 3.37 -4.93
C MET A 59 -6.48 4.19 -3.91
N GLY A 60 -5.42 4.87 -4.36
CA GLY A 60 -4.55 5.71 -3.52
C GLY A 60 -3.36 4.93 -2.98
N PHE A 61 -2.20 5.02 -3.64
CA PHE A 61 -0.98 4.42 -3.11
C PHE A 61 -0.58 5.03 -1.75
N GLY A 62 -0.85 6.32 -1.57
CA GLY A 62 -0.70 7.02 -0.30
C GLY A 62 0.68 6.85 0.33
N THR A 63 0.70 6.32 1.55
CA THR A 63 1.93 6.08 2.33
C THR A 63 2.63 4.76 1.97
N GLY A 64 2.05 3.98 1.05
CA GLY A 64 2.56 2.66 0.67
C GLY A 64 2.37 1.58 1.74
N LEU A 65 1.63 1.86 2.83
CA LEU A 65 1.45 0.91 3.94
C LEU A 65 0.78 -0.40 3.51
N ASN A 66 -0.36 -0.33 2.83
CA ASN A 66 -1.08 -1.53 2.41
C ASN A 66 -0.28 -2.34 1.37
N ALA A 67 0.42 -1.66 0.46
CA ALA A 67 1.32 -2.28 -0.49
C ALA A 67 2.50 -2.98 0.21
N PHE A 68 3.10 -2.34 1.21
CA PHE A 68 4.17 -2.89 2.02
C PHE A 68 3.74 -4.13 2.78
N LEU A 69 2.62 -4.07 3.51
CA LEU A 69 2.08 -5.21 4.24
C LEU A 69 1.72 -6.36 3.27
N SER A 70 1.13 -6.06 2.11
CA SER A 70 0.83 -7.07 1.09
C SER A 70 2.09 -7.69 0.50
N ALA A 71 3.17 -6.93 0.34
CA ALA A 71 4.45 -7.46 -0.11
C ALA A 71 5.10 -8.39 0.92
N LEU A 72 4.97 -8.11 2.22
CA LEU A 72 5.40 -9.03 3.27
C LEU A 72 4.61 -10.33 3.25
N VAL A 73 3.29 -10.25 3.07
CA VAL A 73 2.45 -11.45 2.94
C VAL A 73 2.83 -12.27 1.70
N ALA A 74 3.12 -11.62 0.56
CA ALA A 74 3.57 -12.32 -0.64
C ALA A 74 4.88 -13.09 -0.41
N LEU A 75 5.83 -12.50 0.32
CA LEU A 75 7.08 -13.16 0.72
C LEU A 75 6.82 -14.34 1.65
N GLU A 76 5.99 -14.18 2.68
CA GLU A 76 5.65 -15.23 3.64
C GLU A 76 4.97 -16.43 2.97
N GLN A 77 4.02 -16.15 2.07
CA GLN A 77 3.25 -17.17 1.35
C GLN A 77 4.00 -17.76 0.15
N GLN A 78 5.14 -17.17 -0.23
CA GLN A 78 5.90 -17.49 -1.44
C GLN A 78 5.01 -17.59 -2.68
N ARG A 79 4.06 -16.64 -2.79
CA ARG A 79 3.03 -16.62 -3.83
C ARG A 79 3.15 -15.33 -4.62
N PRO A 80 3.14 -15.38 -5.96
CA PRO A 80 3.18 -14.19 -6.80
C PRO A 80 1.99 -13.26 -6.57
N PHE A 81 2.28 -11.99 -6.36
CA PHE A 81 1.32 -10.91 -6.24
C PHE A 81 1.58 -9.86 -7.32
N PHE A 82 0.51 -9.42 -7.97
CA PHE A 82 0.53 -8.27 -8.86
C PHE A 82 -0.31 -7.14 -8.26
N TYR A 83 0.37 -6.11 -7.79
CA TYR A 83 -0.24 -4.99 -7.10
C TYR A 83 -0.30 -3.77 -8.01
N THR A 84 -1.50 -3.24 -8.26
CA THR A 84 -1.70 -2.00 -9.00
C THR A 84 -2.24 -0.93 -8.06
N ALA A 85 -1.63 0.26 -8.06
CA ALA A 85 -2.14 1.41 -7.34
C ALA A 85 -2.28 2.62 -8.26
N VAL A 86 -3.33 3.41 -8.07
CA VAL A 86 -3.47 4.74 -8.69
C VAL A 86 -3.23 5.81 -7.63
N GLU A 87 -2.53 6.88 -7.98
CA GLU A 87 -2.27 7.99 -7.08
C GLU A 87 -2.22 9.30 -7.86
N THR A 88 -2.78 10.36 -7.30
CA THR A 88 -2.84 11.69 -7.92
C THR A 88 -1.78 12.64 -7.36
N ALA A 89 -1.39 12.43 -6.10
CA ALA A 89 -0.46 13.26 -5.36
C ALA A 89 0.52 12.38 -4.58
N PRO A 90 1.48 11.71 -5.25
CA PRO A 90 2.40 10.81 -4.59
C PRO A 90 3.24 11.52 -3.53
N LEU A 91 3.65 10.76 -2.52
CA LEU A 91 4.70 11.20 -1.59
C LEU A 91 6.05 11.15 -2.31
N SER A 92 6.94 12.07 -1.97
CA SER A 92 8.35 11.94 -2.37
C SER A 92 9.01 10.80 -1.58
N ALA A 93 10.12 10.26 -2.10
CA ALA A 93 10.88 9.23 -1.39
C ALA A 93 11.42 9.75 -0.04
N GLU A 94 11.73 11.04 0.05
CA GLU A 94 12.12 11.71 1.28
C GLU A 94 10.96 11.86 2.27
N GLU A 95 9.75 12.16 1.80
CA GLU A 95 8.56 12.18 2.68
C GLU A 95 8.26 10.78 3.23
N ALA A 96 8.34 9.77 2.37
CA ALA A 96 8.10 8.38 2.76
C ALA A 96 9.15 7.84 3.73
N SER A 97 10.43 8.22 3.60
CA SER A 97 11.50 7.75 4.49
C SER A 97 11.38 8.24 5.93
N LEU A 98 10.51 9.21 6.20
CA LEU A 98 10.16 9.65 7.56
C LEU A 98 9.16 8.72 8.26
N LEU A 99 8.56 7.78 7.53
CA LEU A 99 7.60 6.82 8.07
C LEU A 99 8.32 5.63 8.68
N ASN A 100 7.82 5.16 9.82
CA ASN A 100 8.49 4.15 10.65
C ASN A 100 7.95 2.72 10.45
N TYR A 101 7.18 2.46 9.40
CA TYR A 101 6.47 1.19 9.21
C TYR A 101 7.42 -0.02 9.13
N SER A 102 8.61 0.18 8.60
CA SER A 102 9.59 -0.89 8.38
C SER A 102 10.55 -1.10 9.54
N ASP A 103 10.64 -0.15 10.47
CA ASP A 103 11.75 -0.04 11.43
C ASP A 103 11.80 -1.21 12.40
N SER A 104 10.63 -1.62 12.92
CA SER A 104 10.50 -2.74 13.85
C SER A 104 10.47 -4.11 13.15
N LEU A 105 10.17 -4.13 11.86
CA LEU A 105 10.00 -5.36 11.08
C LEU A 105 11.30 -5.79 10.36
N GLY A 106 12.27 -4.89 10.20
CA GLY A 106 13.55 -5.18 9.53
C GLY A 106 13.46 -5.22 8.01
N TYR A 107 12.43 -4.61 7.41
CA TYR A 107 12.19 -4.60 5.96
C TYR A 107 12.31 -3.20 5.33
N GLY A 108 13.24 -2.38 5.84
CA GLY A 108 13.45 -0.99 5.36
C GLY A 108 13.84 -0.90 3.88
N GLU A 109 14.61 -1.86 3.38
CA GLU A 109 14.98 -1.92 1.96
C GLU A 109 13.76 -2.19 1.07
N LEU A 110 12.87 -3.08 1.48
CA LEU A 110 11.62 -3.36 0.77
C LEU A 110 10.74 -2.11 0.73
N PHE A 111 10.55 -1.43 1.88
CA PHE A 111 9.75 -0.22 1.94
C PHE A 111 10.33 0.90 1.07
N THR A 112 11.66 1.04 1.06
CA THR A 112 12.37 1.99 0.20
C THR A 112 12.18 1.64 -1.28
N ALA A 113 12.29 0.36 -1.66
CA ALA A 113 12.12 -0.10 -3.04
C ALA A 113 10.70 0.19 -3.57
N LEU A 114 9.66 0.04 -2.75
CA LEU A 114 8.29 0.38 -3.12
C LEU A 114 8.14 1.86 -3.48
N HIS A 115 8.87 2.75 -2.81
CA HIS A 115 8.81 4.20 -3.05
C HIS A 115 9.70 4.64 -4.21
N GLN A 116 10.87 4.02 -4.38
CA GLN A 116 11.84 4.36 -5.42
C GLN A 116 11.53 3.74 -6.79
N CYS A 117 10.72 2.68 -6.87
CA CYS A 117 10.37 2.08 -8.15
C CYS A 117 9.62 3.06 -9.06
N ALA A 118 9.82 2.89 -10.36
CA ALA A 118 9.29 3.78 -11.39
C ALA A 118 7.75 3.83 -11.39
N TRP A 119 7.23 4.99 -11.77
CA TRP A 119 5.80 5.18 -12.02
C TRP A 119 5.45 4.81 -13.46
N ASN A 120 4.21 4.42 -13.66
CA ASN A 120 3.57 4.10 -14.95
C ASN A 120 4.11 2.83 -15.65
N GLU A 121 4.84 2.00 -14.93
CA GLU A 121 5.27 0.66 -15.38
C GLU A 121 5.18 -0.36 -14.26
N ALA A 122 5.17 -1.64 -14.62
CA ALA A 122 5.20 -2.74 -13.66
C ALA A 122 6.65 -3.05 -13.29
N VAL A 123 6.98 -2.97 -12.00
CA VAL A 123 8.32 -3.21 -11.47
C VAL A 123 8.26 -4.41 -10.52
N GLN A 124 9.11 -5.39 -10.76
CA GLN A 124 9.30 -6.48 -9.83
C GLN A 124 10.13 -5.99 -8.63
N VAL A 125 9.49 -5.89 -7.47
CA VAL A 125 10.10 -5.35 -6.24
C VAL A 125 10.86 -6.44 -5.48
N ASN A 126 10.35 -7.67 -5.52
CA ASN A 126 11.02 -8.87 -5.03
C ASN A 126 10.55 -10.11 -5.82
N ASP A 127 10.99 -11.30 -5.42
CA ASP A 127 10.68 -12.57 -6.13
C ASP A 127 9.17 -12.88 -6.23
N PHE A 128 8.36 -12.33 -5.33
CA PHE A 128 6.93 -12.65 -5.21
C PHE A 128 6.01 -11.42 -5.33
N PHE A 129 6.55 -10.21 -5.55
CA PHE A 129 5.75 -8.99 -5.58
C PHE A 129 6.13 -8.08 -6.73
N THR A 130 5.18 -7.88 -7.65
CA THR A 130 5.24 -6.89 -8.72
C THR A 130 4.34 -5.72 -8.38
N LEU A 131 4.88 -4.50 -8.44
CA LEU A 131 4.16 -3.28 -8.18
C LEU A 131 4.06 -2.43 -9.45
N GLN A 132 2.84 -2.01 -9.78
CA GLN A 132 2.56 -1.01 -10.80
C GLN A 132 1.87 0.19 -10.15
N LYS A 133 2.63 1.29 -9.99
CA LYS A 133 2.08 2.57 -9.52
C LYS A 133 1.75 3.44 -10.72
N LEU A 134 0.53 3.95 -10.81
CA LEU A 134 0.08 4.81 -11.91
C LEU A 134 -0.20 6.22 -11.37
N HIS A 135 0.45 7.22 -11.98
CA HIS A 135 0.19 8.62 -11.62
C HIS A 135 -1.02 9.11 -12.42
N THR A 136 -2.22 8.78 -11.93
CA THR A 136 -3.48 9.05 -12.62
C THR A 136 -4.64 9.12 -11.64
N GLU A 137 -5.74 9.74 -12.08
CA GLU A 137 -7.02 9.70 -11.38
C GLU A 137 -7.75 8.38 -11.63
N LEU A 138 -8.54 7.91 -10.66
CA LEU A 138 -9.37 6.72 -10.83
C LEU A 138 -10.33 6.83 -12.03
N ALA A 139 -10.85 8.03 -12.31
CA ALA A 139 -11.75 8.27 -13.44
C ALA A 139 -11.07 8.08 -14.82
N ALA A 140 -9.75 8.24 -14.89
CA ALA A 140 -8.95 8.03 -16.09
C ALA A 140 -8.27 6.65 -16.12
N PHE A 141 -8.34 5.90 -15.03
CA PHE A 141 -7.78 4.55 -14.95
C PHE A 141 -8.65 3.56 -15.74
N SER A 142 -7.99 2.77 -16.58
CA SER A 142 -8.61 1.65 -17.28
C SER A 142 -7.89 0.36 -16.90
N PRO A 143 -8.58 -0.61 -16.28
CA PRO A 143 -7.96 -1.86 -15.87
C PRO A 143 -7.54 -2.66 -17.11
N SER A 144 -6.28 -3.06 -17.16
CA SER A 144 -5.72 -3.92 -18.22
C SER A 144 -5.85 -5.41 -17.89
N ARG A 145 -6.23 -5.75 -16.66
CA ARG A 145 -6.37 -7.11 -16.13
C ARG A 145 -7.48 -7.19 -15.08
N PRO A 146 -8.05 -8.38 -14.80
CA PRO A 146 -8.94 -8.56 -13.67
C PRO A 146 -8.17 -8.43 -12.34
N TYR A 147 -8.90 -8.03 -11.30
CA TYR A 147 -8.40 -7.94 -9.92
C TYR A 147 -9.19 -8.89 -9.03
N ASP A 148 -8.49 -9.55 -8.13
CA ASP A 148 -9.05 -10.47 -7.14
C ASP A 148 -9.52 -9.73 -5.90
N LEU A 149 -8.89 -8.60 -5.60
CA LEU A 149 -9.12 -7.79 -4.42
C LEU A 149 -8.96 -6.30 -4.75
N VAL A 150 -9.82 -5.48 -4.15
CA VAL A 150 -9.76 -4.02 -4.24
C VAL A 150 -9.59 -3.45 -2.83
N TYR A 151 -8.50 -2.74 -2.60
CA TYR A 151 -8.33 -1.87 -1.45
C TYR A 151 -8.86 -0.48 -1.79
N TYR A 152 -9.92 -0.09 -1.11
CA TYR A 152 -10.52 1.23 -1.27
C TYR A 152 -10.18 2.09 -0.05
N ASP A 153 -8.97 2.65 -0.06
CA ASP A 153 -8.40 3.44 1.03
C ASP A 153 -8.45 4.94 0.70
N ALA A 154 -9.65 5.43 0.42
CA ALA A 154 -9.90 6.82 0.08
C ALA A 154 -10.18 7.65 1.34
N PHE A 155 -9.78 8.92 1.33
CA PHE A 155 -10.21 9.87 2.36
C PHE A 155 -11.74 9.84 2.50
N ALA A 156 -12.23 9.83 3.74
CA ALA A 156 -13.65 9.92 4.03
C ALA A 156 -14.24 11.20 3.38
N PRO A 157 -15.46 11.12 2.78
CA PRO A 157 -16.12 12.24 2.12
C PRO A 157 -16.54 13.37 3.07
#